data_AF-A0AAU7NU26-F1
#
_entry.id   AF-A0AAU7NU26-F1
#
_cell.length_a   1.000
_cell.length_b   1.000
_cell.length_c   1.000
_cell.angle_alpha   90.00
_cell.angle_beta   90.00
_cell.angle_gamma   90.00
#
_symmetry.space_group_name_H-M   'P 1'
#
loop_
_entity.id
_entity.type
_entity.pdbx_description
1 polymer ?
#
loop_
_entity_poly.entity_id
_entity_poly.type
_entity_poly.pdbx_seq_one_letter_code
_entity_poly.pdbx_strand_id
1 'polypeptide(L)'
;MKHYNNMARQAGMTLIELTVVLLVLIGLAGLMIPYVSGFVSKTHDSTGTNNLAALNGTIQRFHTQFNSLPDDLHSLIETSTGTNPGTVYSELMNPNMLSPVTYTEDGTTGMVATEIPLMSLTSAGITSVYDMKDPTTNGSKTFDAGNAPVTVPMPSAGNAAAVTLAALNSGDRADIETHLATAFGRQATNFNSTCYDYIVMGVGQESEMTGRAIQEAPVHFAQNGDMGPDKRYNRFVSVFQVDKDNSTAGCSTNTEQAKFIGTAMIMMPNHIIGLAEEMDAAYANIAAK
;
A
#
# COMPACT_ATOMS: atom_id res chain seq x y z
N MET A 1 -65.79 -3.68 -47.71
CA MET A 1 -64.34 -3.54 -47.99
C MET A 1 -63.60 -4.63 -47.21
N LYS A 2 -62.74 -5.42 -47.85
CA LYS A 2 -61.96 -6.49 -47.20
C LYS A 2 -60.55 -5.97 -46.97
N HIS A 3 -60.16 -5.78 -45.71
CA HIS A 3 -58.78 -5.41 -45.36
C HIS A 3 -57.92 -6.67 -45.30
N TYR A 4 -56.93 -6.76 -46.19
CA TYR A 4 -55.89 -7.77 -46.10
C TYR A 4 -54.78 -7.26 -45.18
N ASN A 5 -54.65 -7.87 -44.00
CA ASN A 5 -53.53 -7.61 -43.11
C ASN A 5 -52.34 -8.44 -43.60
N ASN A 6 -51.30 -7.80 -44.14
CA ASN A 6 -50.06 -8.45 -44.55
C ASN A 6 -49.25 -8.82 -43.29
N MET A 7 -49.57 -9.97 -42.68
CA MET A 7 -48.69 -10.58 -41.69
C MET A 7 -47.50 -11.21 -42.43
N ALA A 8 -46.36 -10.50 -42.44
CA ALA A 8 -45.09 -11.06 -42.90
C ALA A 8 -44.75 -12.28 -42.04
N ARG A 9 -44.80 -13.48 -42.65
CA ARG A 9 -44.36 -14.72 -41.99
C ARG A 9 -42.86 -14.58 -41.68
N GLN A 10 -42.53 -14.59 -40.40
CA GLN A 10 -41.16 -14.72 -39.91
C GLN A 10 -40.60 -16.06 -40.42
N ALA A 11 -39.73 -16.00 -41.42
CA ALA A 11 -38.99 -17.17 -41.89
C ALA A 11 -38.06 -17.61 -40.75
N GLY A 12 -38.27 -18.82 -40.23
CA GLY A 12 -37.39 -19.38 -39.20
C GLY A 12 -35.98 -19.55 -39.75
N MET A 13 -34.98 -19.06 -39.02
CA MET A 13 -33.57 -19.27 -39.34
C MET A 13 -33.30 -20.77 -39.46
N THR A 14 -32.61 -21.16 -40.52
CA THR A 14 -32.30 -22.58 -40.77
C THR A 14 -31.28 -23.08 -39.75
N LEU A 15 -31.36 -24.37 -39.39
CA LEU A 15 -30.43 -24.97 -38.42
C LEU A 15 -28.97 -24.88 -38.92
N ILE A 16 -28.77 -24.95 -40.25
CA ILE A 16 -27.46 -24.79 -40.88
C ILE A 16 -26.91 -23.36 -40.74
N GLU A 17 -27.73 -22.32 -40.92
CA GLU A 17 -27.35 -20.92 -40.67
C GLU A 17 -26.86 -20.74 -39.23
N LEU A 18 -27.60 -21.29 -38.28
CA LEU A 18 -27.25 -21.22 -36.87
C LEU A 18 -25.89 -21.90 -36.61
N THR A 19 -25.65 -23.09 -37.17
CA THR A 19 -24.37 -23.79 -36.97
C THR A 19 -23.18 -23.10 -37.64
N VAL A 20 -23.37 -22.50 -38.83
CA VAL A 20 -22.31 -21.75 -39.52
C VAL A 20 -21.94 -20.49 -38.76
N VAL A 21 -22.94 -19.75 -38.27
CA VAL A 21 -22.72 -18.57 -37.42
C VAL A 21 -21.98 -18.98 -36.15
N LEU A 22 -22.35 -20.09 -35.53
CA LEU A 22 -21.70 -20.59 -34.32
C LEU A 22 -20.23 -20.97 -34.57
N LEU A 23 -19.93 -21.62 -35.70
CA LEU A 23 -18.55 -21.95 -36.10
C LEU A 23 -17.70 -20.68 -36.36
N VAL A 24 -18.28 -19.67 -37.02
CA VAL A 24 -17.61 -18.38 -37.23
C VAL A 24 -17.34 -17.67 -35.90
N LEU A 25 -18.31 -17.66 -34.98
CA LEU A 25 -18.15 -17.05 -33.65
C LEU A 25 -17.09 -17.77 -32.81
N ILE A 26 -17.02 -19.11 -32.83
CA ILE A 26 -15.97 -19.86 -32.15
C ILE A 26 -14.60 -19.58 -32.78
N GLY A 27 -14.51 -19.53 -34.10
CA GLY A 27 -13.27 -19.20 -34.82
C GLY A 27 -12.76 -17.78 -34.50
N LEU A 28 -13.66 -16.80 -34.48
CA LEU A 28 -13.34 -15.42 -34.11
C LEU A 28 -12.96 -15.30 -32.63
N ALA A 29 -13.69 -15.97 -31.74
CA ALA A 29 -13.35 -16.00 -30.31
C ALA A 29 -11.96 -16.61 -30.09
N GLY A 30 -11.63 -17.70 -30.77
CA GLY A 30 -10.31 -18.35 -30.72
C GLY A 30 -9.16 -17.42 -31.12
N LEU A 31 -9.37 -16.56 -32.13
CA LEU A 31 -8.39 -15.55 -32.53
C LEU A 31 -8.29 -14.38 -31.54
N MET A 32 -9.35 -14.06 -30.80
CA MET A 32 -9.38 -12.91 -29.87
C MET A 32 -8.84 -13.22 -28.47
N ILE A 33 -8.91 -14.46 -27.99
CA ILE A 33 -8.42 -14.87 -26.65
C ILE A 33 -6.98 -14.39 -26.34
N PRO A 34 -5.96 -14.59 -27.20
CA PRO A 34 -4.59 -14.17 -26.89
C PRO A 34 -4.42 -12.64 -26.81
N TYR A 35 -5.30 -11.86 -27.46
CA TYR A 35 -5.23 -10.40 -27.40
C TYR A 35 -5.73 -9.85 -26.07
N VAL A 36 -6.77 -10.42 -25.46
CA VAL A 36 -7.42 -9.87 -24.25
C VAL A 36 -6.55 -10.08 -23.00
N SER A 37 -5.88 -11.22 -22.86
CA SER A 37 -5.05 -11.52 -21.68
C SER A 37 -3.87 -10.56 -21.53
N GLY A 38 -3.28 -10.09 -22.62
CA GLY A 38 -2.15 -9.15 -22.58
C GLY A 38 -2.54 -7.72 -22.26
N PHE A 39 -3.80 -7.32 -22.50
CA PHE A 39 -4.28 -5.99 -22.15
C PHE A 39 -4.61 -5.86 -20.66
N VAL A 40 -5.16 -6.90 -20.04
CA VAL A 40 -5.52 -6.87 -18.60
C VAL A 40 -4.29 -6.63 -17.73
N SER A 41 -3.19 -7.37 -17.94
CA SER A 41 -1.96 -7.16 -17.16
C SER A 41 -1.33 -5.78 -17.39
N LYS A 42 -1.30 -5.29 -18.65
CA LYS A 42 -0.77 -3.94 -18.93
C LYS A 42 -1.60 -2.83 -18.31
N THR A 43 -2.93 -2.96 -18.33
CA THR A 43 -3.82 -1.99 -17.69
C THR A 43 -3.67 -2.04 -16.18
N HIS A 44 -3.58 -3.24 -15.61
CA HIS A 44 -3.32 -3.46 -14.18
C HIS A 44 -2.05 -2.73 -13.72
N ASP A 45 -0.92 -3.03 -14.37
CA ASP A 45 0.38 -2.43 -14.03
C ASP A 45 0.32 -0.91 -14.20
N SER A 46 -0.18 -0.43 -15.35
CA SER A 46 -0.34 1.02 -15.60
C SER A 46 -1.21 1.74 -14.56
N THR A 47 -2.29 1.12 -14.07
CA THR A 47 -3.08 1.70 -12.98
C THR A 47 -2.31 1.73 -11.67
N GLY A 48 -1.50 0.71 -11.38
CA GLY A 48 -0.56 0.68 -10.27
C GLY A 48 0.47 1.80 -10.34
N THR A 49 1.19 1.94 -11.46
CA THR A 49 2.15 3.03 -11.69
C THR A 49 1.53 4.40 -11.47
N ASN A 50 0.35 4.62 -12.07
CA ASN A 50 -0.32 5.91 -12.04
C ASN A 50 -0.76 6.28 -10.62
N ASN A 51 -1.29 5.32 -9.86
CA ASN A 51 -1.69 5.53 -8.47
C ASN A 51 -0.47 5.80 -7.57
N LEU A 52 0.63 5.06 -7.74
CA LEU A 52 1.88 5.31 -7.02
C LEU A 52 2.44 6.71 -7.29
N ALA A 53 2.54 7.11 -8.57
CA ALA A 53 3.01 8.44 -8.95
C ALA A 53 2.10 9.55 -8.40
N ALA A 54 0.78 9.35 -8.48
CA ALA A 54 -0.20 10.30 -7.96
C ALA A 54 -0.12 10.44 -6.44
N LEU A 55 0.03 9.34 -5.69
CA LEU A 55 0.17 9.37 -4.24
C LEU A 55 1.48 10.03 -3.81
N ASN A 56 2.60 9.74 -4.46
CA ASN A 56 3.88 10.40 -4.20
C ASN A 56 3.76 11.92 -4.30
N GLY A 57 3.19 12.42 -5.41
CA GLY A 57 2.97 13.85 -5.59
C GLY A 57 1.97 14.43 -4.59
N THR A 58 0.97 13.65 -4.19
CA THR A 58 -0.07 14.09 -3.25
C THR A 58 0.46 14.21 -1.83
N ILE A 59 1.24 13.26 -1.33
CA ILE A 59 1.86 13.31 0.00
C ILE A 59 2.86 14.46 0.07
N GLN A 60 3.67 14.65 -0.96
CA GLN A 60 4.60 15.78 -1.02
C GLN A 60 3.86 17.12 -1.02
N ARG A 61 2.77 17.25 -1.79
CA ARG A 61 1.92 18.45 -1.79
C ARG A 61 1.22 18.67 -0.45
N PHE A 62 0.76 17.60 0.20
CA PHE A 62 0.17 17.67 1.54
C PHE A 62 1.20 18.24 2.52
N HIS A 63 2.43 17.71 2.50
CA HIS A 63 3.52 18.17 3.34
C HIS A 63 3.85 19.65 3.11
N THR A 64 3.94 20.11 1.86
CA THR A 64 4.22 21.53 1.58
C THR A 64 3.06 22.46 1.91
N GLN A 65 1.81 21.98 1.81
CA GLN A 65 0.61 22.78 2.09
C GLN A 65 0.33 22.91 3.59
N PHE A 66 0.57 21.85 4.37
CA PHE A 66 0.20 21.80 5.79
C PHE A 66 1.39 21.79 6.73
N ASN A 67 2.63 21.77 6.21
CA ASN A 67 3.87 21.64 6.99
C ASN A 67 3.86 20.42 7.94
N SER A 68 3.12 19.38 7.56
CA SER A 68 2.92 18.15 8.32
C SER A 68 2.78 16.99 7.37
N LEU A 69 3.25 15.82 7.75
CA LEU A 69 2.89 14.57 7.07
C LEU A 69 1.45 14.18 7.43
N PRO A 70 0.79 13.36 6.61
CA PRO A 70 -0.56 12.88 6.89
C PRO A 70 -0.63 12.08 8.19
N ASP A 71 -1.60 12.42 9.04
CA ASP A 71 -1.92 11.62 10.22
C ASP A 71 -2.95 10.51 9.90
N ASP A 72 -3.22 9.65 10.88
CA ASP A 72 -4.23 8.58 10.81
C ASP A 72 -4.00 7.56 9.68
N LEU A 73 -2.74 7.37 9.29
CA LEU A 73 -2.36 6.28 8.38
C LEU A 73 -2.52 4.93 9.08
N HIS A 74 -2.75 3.88 8.30
CA HIS A 74 -2.83 2.53 8.85
C HIS A 74 -1.45 2.06 9.34
N SER A 75 -1.35 1.63 10.61
CA SER A 75 -0.10 1.15 11.21
C SER A 75 0.41 -0.14 10.59
N LEU A 76 -0.48 -0.88 9.90
CA LEU A 76 -0.27 -2.24 9.40
C LEU A 76 0.02 -3.25 10.53
N ILE A 77 -0.34 -2.90 11.76
CA ILE A 77 -0.22 -3.73 12.96
C ILE A 77 -1.62 -4.12 13.44
N GLU A 78 -1.80 -5.38 13.79
CA GLU A 78 -3.05 -5.88 14.37
C GLU A 78 -3.30 -5.27 15.74
N THR A 79 -4.56 -4.87 15.94
CA THR A 79 -5.03 -4.27 17.17
C THR A 79 -4.64 -5.08 18.41
N SER A 80 -4.30 -4.36 19.48
CA SER A 80 -3.94 -4.90 20.78
C SER A 80 -5.00 -5.80 21.46
N THR A 81 -6.22 -5.86 20.92
CA THR A 81 -7.35 -6.63 21.49
C THR A 81 -7.78 -7.83 20.63
N GLY A 82 -7.01 -8.20 19.60
CA GLY A 82 -7.31 -9.27 18.65
C GLY A 82 -6.59 -10.62 18.91
N THR A 83 -6.65 -11.49 17.90
CA THR A 83 -6.09 -12.85 17.90
C THR A 83 -4.55 -12.85 17.90
N ASN A 84 -3.92 -11.91 17.18
CA ASN A 84 -2.46 -11.73 17.18
C ASN A 84 -2.10 -10.27 17.51
N PRO A 85 -2.22 -9.85 18.78
CA PRO A 85 -2.04 -8.46 19.15
C PRO A 85 -0.58 -8.00 18.90
N GLY A 86 -0.42 -6.85 18.25
CA GLY A 86 0.89 -6.24 18.02
C GLY A 86 1.74 -6.93 16.95
N THR A 87 1.18 -7.84 16.16
CA THR A 87 1.87 -8.44 15.01
C THR A 87 1.55 -7.69 13.72
N VAL A 88 2.40 -7.85 12.70
CA VAL A 88 2.10 -7.37 11.35
C VAL A 88 0.79 -7.99 10.85
N TYR A 89 -0.04 -7.18 10.21
CA TYR A 89 -1.36 -7.58 9.72
C TYR A 89 -1.29 -8.79 8.79
N SER A 90 -1.91 -9.90 9.20
CA SER A 90 -1.78 -11.19 8.50
C SER A 90 -2.42 -11.21 7.11
N GLU A 91 -3.38 -10.31 6.86
CA GLU A 91 -4.10 -10.23 5.58
C GLU A 91 -3.44 -9.28 4.56
N LEU A 92 -2.26 -8.76 4.86
CA LEU A 92 -1.40 -8.18 3.82
C LEU A 92 -1.15 -9.21 2.71
N MET A 93 -0.98 -8.74 1.47
CA MET A 93 -0.65 -9.66 0.37
C MET A 93 0.70 -10.36 0.61
N ASN A 94 1.62 -9.70 1.33
CA ASN A 94 2.85 -10.30 1.79
C ASN A 94 3.39 -9.62 3.07
N PRO A 95 3.15 -10.19 4.26
CA PRO A 95 3.60 -9.60 5.53
C PRO A 95 5.09 -9.82 5.82
N ASN A 96 5.77 -10.74 5.12
CA ASN A 96 7.12 -11.20 5.49
C ASN A 96 8.22 -10.15 5.29
N MET A 97 7.94 -9.10 4.51
CA MET A 97 8.86 -7.98 4.30
C MET A 97 8.79 -6.92 5.40
N LEU A 98 7.89 -7.09 6.38
CA LEU A 98 7.69 -6.20 7.50
C LEU A 98 7.99 -6.91 8.82
N SER A 99 8.42 -6.12 9.81
CA SER A 99 8.57 -6.56 11.20
C SER A 99 7.94 -5.53 12.13
N PRO A 100 7.24 -5.96 13.20
CA PRO A 100 6.70 -5.03 14.17
C PRO A 100 7.84 -4.41 14.99
N VAL A 101 7.82 -3.09 15.15
CA VAL A 101 8.73 -2.35 16.02
C VAL A 101 7.88 -1.55 17.00
N THR A 102 8.21 -1.67 18.29
CA THR A 102 7.49 -0.96 19.35
C THR A 102 8.35 0.17 19.88
N TYR A 103 7.79 1.37 19.88
CA TYR A 103 8.38 2.57 20.47
C TYR A 103 7.66 2.88 21.77
N THR A 104 8.42 3.17 22.82
CA THR A 104 7.91 3.35 24.18
C THR A 104 8.36 4.69 24.76
N GLU A 105 7.43 5.44 25.34
CA GLU A 105 7.68 6.56 26.24
C GLU A 105 7.81 5.99 27.66
N ASP A 106 8.84 6.41 28.39
CA ASP A 106 9.25 5.75 29.64
C ASP A 106 8.49 6.24 30.89
N GLY A 107 7.57 7.19 30.72
CA GLY A 107 6.79 7.84 31.77
C GLY A 107 7.53 8.93 32.52
N THR A 108 8.75 9.29 32.12
CA THR A 108 9.58 10.28 32.80
C THR A 108 9.58 11.61 32.07
N THR A 109 9.56 12.71 32.82
CA THR A 109 9.75 14.03 32.23
C THR A 109 11.21 14.19 31.79
N GLY A 110 11.43 14.31 30.49
CA GLY A 110 12.73 14.51 29.87
C GLY A 110 12.96 13.53 28.72
N MET A 111 13.65 13.97 27.66
CA MET A 111 13.89 13.09 26.52
C MET A 111 14.95 12.03 26.84
N VAL A 112 14.63 10.78 26.55
CA VAL A 112 15.57 9.65 26.59
C VAL A 112 15.84 9.14 25.17
N ALA A 113 17.02 8.56 24.94
CA ALA A 113 17.43 8.10 23.61
C ALA A 113 16.45 7.08 22.97
N THR A 114 15.75 6.28 23.77
CA THR A 114 14.73 5.34 23.28
C THR A 114 13.49 6.03 22.69
N GLU A 115 13.30 7.33 22.95
CA GLU A 115 12.15 8.12 22.51
C GLU A 115 12.45 8.94 21.25
N ILE A 116 13.67 8.86 20.69
CA ILE A 116 14.06 9.55 19.45
C ILE A 116 13.08 9.23 18.29
N PRO A 117 12.66 7.97 18.06
CA PRO A 117 11.70 7.66 17.00
C PRO A 117 10.35 8.33 17.21
N LEU A 118 9.87 8.39 18.46
CA LEU A 118 8.61 9.05 18.81
C LEU A 118 8.68 10.55 18.52
N MET A 119 9.80 11.19 18.86
CA MET A 119 10.05 12.59 18.53
C MET A 119 10.11 12.82 17.02
N SER A 120 10.76 11.92 16.28
CA SER A 120 10.88 12.01 14.82
C SER A 120 9.51 11.95 14.14
N LEU A 121 8.63 11.04 14.57
CA LEU A 121 7.26 10.91 14.07
C LEU A 121 6.39 12.12 14.45
N THR A 122 6.34 12.46 15.74
CA THR A 122 5.48 13.54 16.24
C THR A 122 5.90 14.91 15.72
N SER A 123 7.21 15.15 15.52
CA SER A 123 7.72 16.39 14.93
C SER A 123 7.45 16.51 13.43
N ALA A 124 7.24 15.39 12.72
CA ALA A 124 6.74 15.39 11.34
C ALA A 124 5.21 15.54 11.27
N GLY A 125 4.54 15.57 12.42
CA GLY A 125 3.09 15.74 12.57
C GLY A 125 2.28 14.45 12.55
N ILE A 126 2.93 13.29 12.63
CA ILE A 126 2.25 12.00 12.80
C ILE A 126 2.03 11.79 14.30
N THR A 127 0.80 12.04 14.75
CA THR A 127 0.38 11.99 16.16
C THR A 127 -0.55 10.82 16.45
N SER A 128 -1.09 10.19 15.42
CA SER A 128 -1.99 9.05 15.53
C SER A 128 -1.91 8.15 14.30
N VAL A 129 -2.07 6.86 14.53
CA VAL A 129 -2.14 5.85 13.46
C VAL A 129 -3.36 4.98 13.70
N TYR A 130 -3.95 4.46 12.64
CA TYR A 130 -5.04 3.51 12.76
C TYR A 130 -4.51 2.09 12.87
N ASP A 131 -4.84 1.42 13.97
CA ASP A 131 -4.57 0.00 14.11
C ASP A 131 -5.45 -0.82 13.19
N MET A 132 -4.92 -1.95 12.75
CA MET A 132 -5.63 -2.87 11.88
C MET A 132 -6.60 -3.71 12.69
N LYS A 133 -7.80 -3.88 12.16
CA LYS A 133 -8.84 -4.73 12.73
C LYS A 133 -8.40 -6.19 12.71
N ASP A 134 -8.80 -6.95 13.73
CA ASP A 134 -8.50 -8.37 13.83
C ASP A 134 -8.96 -9.11 12.54
N PRO A 135 -8.08 -9.87 11.88
CA PRO A 135 -8.36 -10.56 10.62
C PRO A 135 -9.48 -11.62 10.73
N THR A 136 -9.82 -12.09 11.93
CA THR A 136 -10.94 -13.00 12.17
C THR A 136 -12.29 -12.31 12.16
N THR A 137 -12.33 -10.98 12.27
CA THR A 137 -13.59 -10.22 12.22
C THR A 137 -14.19 -10.21 10.81
N ASN A 138 -15.53 -10.25 10.74
CA ASN A 138 -16.25 -10.14 9.48
C ASN A 138 -16.12 -8.72 8.92
N GLY A 139 -15.81 -8.62 7.63
CA GLY A 139 -15.60 -7.35 6.94
C GLY A 139 -14.56 -7.50 5.83
N SER A 140 -14.52 -6.53 4.92
CA SER A 140 -13.50 -6.50 3.86
C SER A 140 -12.14 -6.15 4.46
N LYS A 141 -11.10 -6.95 4.16
CA LYS A 141 -9.73 -6.72 4.65
C LYS A 141 -9.05 -5.47 4.09
N THR A 142 -9.63 -4.81 3.09
CA THR A 142 -9.17 -3.52 2.55
C THR A 142 -10.03 -2.34 3.02
N PHE A 143 -11.34 -2.39 2.78
CA PHE A 143 -12.27 -1.29 3.03
C PHE A 143 -12.69 -1.09 4.49
N ASP A 144 -12.63 -2.14 5.32
CA ASP A 144 -12.98 -2.14 6.75
C ASP A 144 -11.77 -2.59 7.58
N ALA A 145 -10.58 -2.16 7.14
CA ALA A 145 -9.31 -2.62 7.69
C ALA A 145 -8.88 -1.83 8.94
N GLY A 146 -9.30 -0.56 9.07
CA GLY A 146 -9.04 0.25 10.26
C GLY A 146 -9.95 -0.13 11.43
N ASN A 147 -9.38 -0.21 12.63
CA ASN A 147 -10.12 -0.50 13.86
C ASN A 147 -10.37 0.75 14.69
N ALA A 148 -9.30 1.38 15.15
CA ALA A 148 -9.34 2.54 16.03
C ALA A 148 -8.03 3.32 15.92
N PRO A 149 -8.06 4.65 16.15
CA PRO A 149 -6.85 5.44 16.24
C PRO A 149 -6.07 5.08 17.51
N VAL A 150 -4.76 4.96 17.36
CA VAL A 150 -3.76 4.78 18.40
C VAL A 150 -2.86 6.00 18.39
N THR A 151 -2.79 6.68 19.53
CA THR A 151 -1.95 7.86 19.69
C THR A 151 -0.48 7.46 19.67
N VAL A 152 0.32 8.15 18.86
CA VAL A 152 1.78 8.12 18.94
C VAL A 152 2.18 8.94 20.17
N PRO A 153 2.80 8.32 21.19
CA PRO A 153 3.16 9.03 22.41
C PRO A 153 4.05 10.23 22.13
N MET A 154 3.73 11.36 22.75
CA MET A 154 4.62 12.52 22.73
C MET A 154 5.77 12.25 23.72
N PRO A 155 7.04 12.28 23.27
CA PRO A 155 8.18 12.04 24.15
C PRO A 155 8.23 13.09 25.27
N SER A 156 8.83 12.74 26.41
CA SER A 156 8.95 13.61 27.60
C SER A 156 7.63 14.10 28.23
N ALA A 157 6.48 13.53 27.86
CA ALA A 157 5.18 13.92 28.39
C ALA A 157 4.95 13.45 29.84
N GLY A 158 5.76 12.51 30.34
CA GLY A 158 5.67 11.95 31.67
C GLY A 158 4.53 10.94 31.84
N ASN A 159 4.11 10.31 30.74
CA ASN A 159 2.97 9.40 30.68
C ASN A 159 3.32 8.15 29.87
N ALA A 160 3.70 7.08 30.58
CA ALA A 160 4.15 5.84 29.97
C ALA A 160 3.14 5.33 28.94
N ALA A 161 3.57 5.23 27.70
CA ALA A 161 2.74 4.79 26.58
C ALA A 161 3.61 4.15 25.50
N ALA A 162 3.00 3.36 24.61
CA ALA A 162 3.71 2.68 23.54
C ALA A 162 2.88 2.69 22.26
N VAL A 163 3.58 2.66 21.13
CA VAL A 163 2.98 2.45 19.80
C VAL A 163 3.81 1.42 19.06
N THR A 164 3.13 0.49 18.39
CA THR A 164 3.77 -0.52 17.54
C THR A 164 3.47 -0.19 16.08
N LEU A 165 4.51 -0.13 15.26
CA LEU A 165 4.44 0.21 13.83
C LEU A 165 5.13 -0.87 13.00
N ALA A 166 4.74 -1.00 11.73
CA ALA A 166 5.41 -1.89 10.81
C ALA A 166 6.69 -1.23 10.26
N ALA A 167 7.85 -1.84 10.52
CA ALA A 167 9.12 -1.46 9.92
C ALA A 167 9.49 -2.39 8.77
N LEU A 168 10.11 -1.84 7.73
CA LEU A 168 10.62 -2.58 6.59
C LEU A 168 11.85 -3.42 7.01
N ASN A 169 11.86 -4.70 6.61
CA ASN A 169 13.03 -5.56 6.74
C ASN A 169 13.68 -5.79 5.36
N SER A 170 14.78 -6.55 5.30
CA SER A 170 15.51 -6.80 4.04
C SER A 170 14.69 -7.61 3.02
N GLY A 171 13.66 -8.34 3.45
CA GLY A 171 12.82 -9.13 2.57
C GLY A 171 13.62 -10.24 1.87
N ASP A 172 13.48 -10.34 0.54
CA ASP A 172 14.30 -11.17 -0.34
C ASP A 172 15.58 -10.49 -0.84
N ARG A 173 15.87 -9.27 -0.37
CA ARG A 173 17.08 -8.51 -0.73
C ARG A 173 18.19 -8.72 0.30
N ALA A 174 19.40 -8.35 -0.08
CA ALA A 174 20.59 -8.54 0.75
C ALA A 174 20.54 -7.72 2.05
N ASP A 175 20.02 -6.50 1.97
CA ASP A 175 19.90 -5.55 3.07
C ASP A 175 18.75 -4.56 2.80
N ILE A 176 18.39 -3.76 3.80
CA ILE A 176 17.28 -2.80 3.74
C ILE A 176 17.61 -1.67 2.75
N GLU A 177 18.87 -1.27 2.67
CA GLU A 177 19.35 -0.21 1.80
C GLU A 177 19.18 -0.57 0.32
N THR A 178 19.53 -1.80 -0.06
CA THR A 178 19.34 -2.34 -1.41
C THR A 178 17.86 -2.50 -1.72
N HIS A 179 17.06 -2.94 -0.73
CA HIS A 179 15.61 -3.04 -0.85
C HIS A 179 14.96 -1.70 -1.22
N LEU A 180 15.28 -0.64 -0.47
CA LEU A 180 14.77 0.71 -0.73
C LEU A 180 15.33 1.30 -2.03
N ALA A 181 16.61 1.05 -2.33
CA ALA A 181 17.27 1.51 -3.54
C ALA A 181 16.58 0.99 -4.80
N THR A 182 16.27 -0.32 -4.84
CA THR A 182 15.54 -0.91 -5.97
C THR A 182 14.11 -0.38 -6.04
N ALA A 183 13.37 -0.40 -4.92
CA ALA A 183 11.96 0.01 -4.92
C ALA A 183 11.77 1.46 -5.41
N PHE A 184 12.64 2.37 -4.97
CA PHE A 184 12.50 3.82 -5.21
C PHE A 184 13.46 4.39 -6.25
N GLY A 185 14.32 3.57 -6.88
CA GLY A 185 15.23 4.01 -7.93
C GLY A 185 16.31 4.98 -7.44
N ARG A 186 16.77 4.80 -6.19
CA ARG A 186 17.80 5.64 -5.55
C ARG A 186 19.05 4.81 -5.26
N GLN A 187 20.17 5.47 -4.98
CA GLN A 187 21.39 4.77 -4.59
C GLN A 187 21.26 4.22 -3.16
N ALA A 188 21.75 3.00 -2.91
CA ALA A 188 21.72 2.36 -1.59
C ALA A 188 22.43 3.20 -0.51
N THR A 189 23.47 3.95 -0.89
CA THR A 189 24.20 4.88 -0.01
C THR A 189 23.35 6.05 0.52
N ASN A 190 22.16 6.28 -0.05
CA ASN A 190 21.23 7.28 0.45
C ASN A 190 20.40 6.78 1.63
N PHE A 191 20.50 5.51 1.96
CA PHE A 191 19.78 4.85 3.04
C PHE A 191 20.76 4.33 4.09
N ASN A 192 20.33 4.32 5.34
CA ASN A 192 21.14 3.85 6.46
C ASN A 192 20.22 3.30 7.56
N SER A 193 20.05 1.99 7.57
CA SER A 193 19.24 1.26 8.54
C SER A 193 19.86 1.20 9.95
N THR A 194 21.11 1.62 10.10
CA THR A 194 21.76 1.76 11.42
C THR A 194 21.24 3.00 12.14
N CYS A 195 21.06 4.11 11.42
CA CYS A 195 20.62 5.39 11.99
C CYS A 195 19.12 5.64 11.89
N TYR A 196 18.43 4.96 10.96
CA TYR A 196 17.03 5.20 10.67
C TYR A 196 16.24 3.90 10.63
N ASP A 197 15.01 3.93 11.14
CA ASP A 197 14.00 2.91 10.87
C ASP A 197 13.15 3.36 9.68
N TYR A 198 12.77 2.40 8.83
CA TYR A 198 11.91 2.66 7.67
C TYR A 198 10.51 2.16 7.96
N ILE A 199 9.64 3.06 8.42
CA ILE A 199 8.28 2.72 8.83
C ILE A 199 7.35 2.73 7.61
N VAL A 200 6.60 1.66 7.47
CA VAL A 200 5.64 1.44 6.39
C VAL A 200 4.23 1.59 6.96
N MET A 201 3.47 2.53 6.41
CA MET A 201 2.09 2.78 6.82
C MET A 201 1.16 2.72 5.62
N GLY A 202 -0.02 2.15 5.79
CA GLY A 202 -1.02 2.06 4.74
C GLY A 202 -1.77 3.37 4.54
N VAL A 203 -2.01 3.74 3.28
CA VAL A 203 -2.84 4.91 2.95
C VAL A 203 -4.31 4.50 3.03
N GLY A 204 -4.87 4.63 4.23
CA GLY A 204 -6.26 4.31 4.55
C GLY A 204 -7.28 5.41 4.21
N GLN A 205 -8.56 5.08 4.29
CA GLN A 205 -9.66 6.05 4.14
C GLN A 205 -9.72 6.99 5.35
N GLU A 206 -9.25 6.49 6.48
CA GLU A 206 -9.14 7.12 7.79
C GLU A 206 -8.04 8.18 7.82
N SER A 207 -7.07 8.10 6.89
CA SER A 207 -5.98 9.04 6.78
C SER A 207 -6.49 10.47 6.61
N GLU A 208 -5.80 11.41 7.26
CA GLU A 208 -6.04 12.85 7.16
C GLU A 208 -5.93 13.38 5.72
N MET A 209 -5.29 12.64 4.81
CA MET A 209 -5.28 12.95 3.38
C MET A 209 -6.67 12.90 2.75
N THR A 210 -7.52 11.99 3.22
CA THR A 210 -8.87 11.79 2.69
C THR A 210 -9.76 12.98 3.07
N GLY A 211 -10.43 13.57 2.09
CA GLY A 211 -11.23 14.78 2.25
C GLY A 211 -10.43 16.09 2.20
N ARG A 212 -9.09 16.04 2.20
CA ARG A 212 -8.21 17.23 2.10
C ARG A 212 -7.37 17.25 0.83
N ALA A 213 -6.68 16.14 0.54
CA ALA A 213 -5.77 16.02 -0.59
C ALA A 213 -6.24 14.99 -1.62
N ILE A 214 -6.92 13.93 -1.17
CA ILE A 214 -7.60 12.92 -2.02
C ILE A 214 -9.06 12.79 -1.59
N GLN A 215 -9.93 12.31 -2.49
CA GLN A 215 -11.34 12.06 -2.16
C GLN A 215 -11.55 10.68 -1.53
N GLU A 216 -10.78 9.69 -1.96
CA GLU A 216 -10.86 8.31 -1.50
C GLU A 216 -9.47 7.68 -1.57
N ALA A 217 -9.17 6.79 -0.62
CA ALA A 217 -7.93 6.04 -0.60
C ALA A 217 -7.87 5.06 -1.79
N PRO A 218 -6.86 5.14 -2.66
CA PRO A 218 -6.80 4.29 -3.84
C PRO A 218 -6.57 2.83 -3.47
N VAL A 219 -7.18 1.96 -4.26
CA VAL A 219 -7.11 0.50 -4.10
C VAL A 219 -6.44 -0.11 -5.32
N HIS A 220 -5.55 -1.05 -5.08
CA HIS A 220 -4.93 -1.90 -6.08
C HIS A 220 -5.88 -3.04 -6.47
N PHE A 221 -6.04 -3.28 -7.77
CA PHE A 221 -6.94 -4.32 -8.26
C PHE A 221 -6.22 -5.65 -8.37
N ALA A 222 -6.51 -6.60 -7.49
CA ALA A 222 -5.89 -7.91 -7.61
C ALA A 222 -6.37 -8.68 -8.85
N GLN A 223 -5.44 -9.39 -9.50
CA GLN A 223 -5.74 -10.18 -10.71
C GLN A 223 -6.57 -11.44 -10.43
N ASN A 224 -6.55 -11.93 -9.19
CA ASN A 224 -7.26 -13.13 -8.75
C ASN A 224 -8.27 -12.79 -7.65
N GLY A 225 -9.45 -13.41 -7.67
CA GLY A 225 -10.50 -13.19 -6.66
C GLY A 225 -10.07 -13.56 -5.24
N ASP A 226 -9.13 -14.49 -5.08
CA ASP A 226 -8.58 -14.86 -3.77
C ASP A 226 -7.64 -13.80 -3.16
N MET A 227 -7.16 -12.88 -4.01
CA MET A 227 -6.38 -11.73 -3.60
C MET A 227 -7.22 -10.44 -3.61
N GLY A 228 -8.55 -10.56 -3.76
CA GLY A 228 -9.46 -9.42 -3.78
C GLY A 228 -9.52 -8.66 -2.46
N PRO A 229 -10.06 -7.43 -2.47
CA PRO A 229 -10.08 -6.53 -1.31
C PRO A 229 -10.86 -7.08 -0.11
N ASP A 230 -11.78 -8.01 -0.34
CA ASP A 230 -12.52 -8.69 0.73
C ASP A 230 -11.65 -9.66 1.54
N LYS A 231 -10.57 -10.19 0.94
CA LYS A 231 -9.71 -11.22 1.54
C LYS A 231 -8.30 -10.73 1.87
N ARG A 232 -7.78 -9.75 1.13
CA ARG A 232 -6.43 -9.21 1.33
C ARG A 232 -6.46 -7.69 1.39
N TYR A 233 -5.47 -7.12 2.05
CA TYR A 233 -5.23 -5.68 2.09
C TYR A 233 -4.62 -5.21 0.77
N ASN A 234 -5.39 -4.42 0.01
CA ASN A 234 -5.05 -3.97 -1.34
C ASN A 234 -4.88 -2.45 -1.43
N ARG A 235 -4.62 -1.74 -0.33
CA ARG A 235 -4.27 -0.31 -0.41
C ARG A 235 -2.76 -0.14 -0.58
N PHE A 236 -2.39 0.98 -1.18
CA PHE A 236 -0.99 1.39 -1.28
C PHE A 236 -0.44 1.76 0.09
N VAL A 237 0.88 1.69 0.22
CA VAL A 237 1.59 2.06 1.44
C VAL A 237 2.55 3.21 1.18
N SER A 238 2.81 3.98 2.22
CA SER A 238 3.80 5.05 2.28
C SER A 238 4.92 4.64 3.22
N VAL A 239 6.16 4.86 2.79
CA VAL A 239 7.38 4.58 3.55
C VAL A 239 7.96 5.89 4.07
N PHE A 240 8.23 5.91 5.36
CA PHE A 240 8.81 7.05 6.07
C PHE A 240 10.13 6.63 6.70
N GLN A 241 11.13 7.48 6.57
CA GLN A 241 12.39 7.37 7.30
C GLN A 241 12.21 8.07 8.64
N VAL A 242 12.37 7.31 9.72
CA VAL A 242 12.23 7.75 11.11
C VAL A 242 13.60 7.70 11.76
N ASP A 243 13.97 8.77 12.46
CA ASP A 243 15.22 8.82 13.20
C ASP A 243 15.22 7.81 14.34
N LYS A 244 16.20 6.91 14.35
CA LYS A 244 16.28 5.81 15.30
C LYS A 244 17.25 6.09 16.43
N ASP A 245 18.39 6.68 16.08
CA ASP A 245 19.53 6.80 16.97
C ASP A 245 20.37 8.02 16.61
N ASN A 246 20.64 8.86 17.61
CA ASN A 246 21.49 10.04 17.51
C ASN A 246 22.81 9.92 18.30
N SER A 247 23.05 8.75 18.89
CA SER A 247 24.19 8.46 19.77
C SER A 247 25.26 7.61 19.09
N THR A 248 24.90 6.84 18.06
CA THR A 248 25.85 6.04 17.28
C THR A 248 26.71 6.91 16.35
N ALA A 249 28.01 6.64 16.32
CA ALA A 249 28.95 7.33 15.45
C ALA A 249 28.58 7.13 13.96
N GLY A 250 28.35 8.23 13.25
CA GLY A 250 27.90 8.22 11.85
C GLY A 250 26.41 8.57 11.68
N CYS A 251 25.66 8.63 12.78
CA CYS A 251 24.29 9.16 12.80
C CYS A 251 24.26 10.66 13.12
N SER A 252 23.11 11.30 12.86
CA SER A 252 22.92 12.71 13.19
C SER A 252 22.98 12.90 14.69
N THR A 253 23.53 14.02 15.18
CA THR A 253 23.55 14.32 16.62
C THR A 253 22.26 14.99 17.10
N ASN A 254 21.37 15.36 16.18
CA ASN A 254 20.10 16.00 16.46
C ASN A 254 18.97 15.11 15.96
N THR A 255 17.87 15.07 16.70
CA THR A 255 16.68 14.34 16.27
C THR A 255 16.07 14.98 15.02
N GLU A 256 16.03 14.23 13.93
CA GLU A 256 15.43 14.68 12.66
C GLU A 256 13.94 14.34 12.58
N GLN A 257 13.17 15.20 11.94
CA GLN A 257 11.76 14.91 11.63
C GLN A 257 11.67 13.74 10.65
N ALA A 258 10.65 12.90 10.79
CA ALA A 258 10.39 11.81 9.86
C ALA A 258 10.22 12.34 8.43
N LYS A 259 10.83 11.65 7.46
CA LYS A 259 10.85 12.07 6.05
C LYS A 259 10.11 11.06 5.19
N PHE A 260 9.25 11.54 4.31
CA PHE A 260 8.63 10.70 3.30
C PHE A 260 9.66 10.23 2.26
N ILE A 261 9.76 8.92 2.06
CA ILE A 261 10.68 8.31 1.09
C ILE A 261 9.97 8.03 -0.24
N GLY A 262 8.76 7.47 -0.16
CA GLY A 262 7.97 7.13 -1.34
C GLY A 262 6.79 6.23 -0.98
N THR A 263 5.89 6.06 -1.94
CA THR A 263 4.82 5.07 -1.88
C THR A 263 5.20 3.78 -2.59
N ALA A 264 4.69 2.67 -2.09
CA ALA A 264 4.91 1.35 -2.64
C ALA A 264 3.66 0.48 -2.53
N MET A 265 3.72 -0.70 -3.13
CA MET A 265 2.77 -1.78 -2.99
C MET A 265 3.41 -2.91 -2.19
N ILE A 266 2.67 -3.47 -1.23
CA ILE A 266 3.06 -4.69 -0.53
C ILE A 266 2.43 -5.84 -1.30
N MET A 267 3.18 -6.45 -2.21
CA MET A 267 2.74 -7.60 -3.01
C MET A 267 3.84 -8.66 -3.03
N MET A 268 3.60 -9.80 -3.69
CA MET A 268 4.69 -10.72 -4.01
C MET A 268 5.54 -10.13 -5.16
N PRO A 269 6.88 -10.23 -5.14
CA PRO A 269 7.75 -11.07 -4.29
C PRO A 269 8.01 -10.54 -2.87
N ASN A 270 9.01 -11.05 -2.12
CA ASN A 270 9.24 -10.63 -0.73
C ASN A 270 9.96 -9.29 -0.59
N HIS A 271 9.45 -8.27 -1.27
CA HIS A 271 9.90 -6.88 -1.19
C HIS A 271 8.76 -5.94 -1.55
N ILE A 272 8.87 -4.67 -1.13
CA ILE A 272 7.96 -3.62 -1.55
C ILE A 272 8.22 -3.26 -3.00
N ILE A 273 7.16 -3.08 -3.77
CA ILE A 273 7.24 -2.64 -5.16
C ILE A 273 6.95 -1.14 -5.19
N GLY A 274 7.99 -0.34 -5.29
CA GLY A 274 7.88 1.10 -5.48
C GLY A 274 7.74 1.50 -6.96
N LEU A 275 7.60 2.80 -7.20
CA LEU A 275 7.37 3.32 -8.56
C LEU A 275 8.48 2.97 -9.55
N ALA A 276 9.75 3.02 -9.12
CA ALA A 276 10.88 2.76 -10.02
C ALA A 276 10.92 1.30 -10.46
N GLU A 277 10.77 0.38 -9.51
CA GLU A 277 10.76 -1.06 -9.79
C GLU A 277 9.55 -1.48 -10.63
N GLU A 278 8.38 -0.89 -10.40
CA GLU A 278 7.18 -1.14 -11.19
C GLU A 278 7.36 -0.69 -12.64
N MET A 279 7.96 0.49 -12.86
CA MET A 279 8.30 0.97 -14.21
C MET A 279 9.33 0.07 -14.90
N ASP A 280 10.37 -0.37 -14.20
CA ASP A 280 11.38 -1.28 -14.75
C ASP A 280 10.76 -2.62 -15.16
N ALA A 281 9.88 -3.18 -14.33
CA ALA A 281 9.12 -4.39 -14.65
C ALA A 281 8.22 -4.18 -15.87
N ALA A 282 7.52 -3.06 -15.96
CA ALA A 282 6.68 -2.72 -17.11
C ALA A 282 7.49 -2.63 -18.42
N TYR A 283 8.67 -2.00 -18.41
CA TYR A 283 9.54 -1.93 -19.58
C TYR A 283 10.15 -3.27 -19.95
N ALA A 284 10.58 -4.07 -18.97
CA ALA A 284 11.08 -5.42 -19.20
C ALA A 284 10.01 -6.31 -19.87
N ASN A 285 8.76 -6.21 -19.42
CA ASN A 285 7.62 -6.93 -19.99
C ASN A 285 7.29 -6.49 -21.42
N ILE A 286 7.56 -5.23 -21.78
CA ILE A 286 7.41 -4.73 -23.15
C ILE A 286 8.54 -5.27 -24.04
N ALA A 287 9.78 -5.32 -23.53
CA ALA A 287 10.95 -5.78 -24.28
C ALA A 287 11.00 -7.30 -24.49
N ALA A 288 10.31 -8.08 -23.66
CA ALA A 288 10.25 -9.55 -23.74
C ALA A 288 9.28 -10.12 -24.79
N LYS A 289 8.65 -9.26 -25.63
CA LYS A 289 7.76 -9.65 -26.74
C LYS A 289 8.33 -9.20 -28.08
#